data_AF-A0A927W724-F1
#
_entry.id   AF-A0A927W724-F1
#
_cell.length_a   1.000
_cell.length_b   1.000
_cell.length_c   1.000
_cell.angle_alpha   90.00
_cell.angle_beta   90.00
_cell.angle_gamma   90.00
#
_symmetry.space_group_name_H-M   'P 1'
#
loop_
_entity.id
_entity.type
_entity.pdbx_description
1 polymer ?
#
loop_
_entity_poly.entity_id
_entity_poly.type
_entity_poly.pdbx_seq_one_letter_code
_entity_poly.pdbx_strand_id
1 'polypeptide(L)'
;MKMNKLKLLCGTLVLTSMVLFSGCNNINAGESEKEEKTVEVGNTENQDNDEVSASTEDKGEIIKKPSDSARELEFTDSYERSPYYNSSKKYPIITICKSKECLKEHEGKVKGLTVSMLSFVNENRDVDASKYDDEFFSKKALIIVTLDESSGSVRHKVKKIIKEGNEISIAIERMVPGIGTADMAEWNIYIELNTEDVDENDIVNLGLIKGLN
;
A
#
# COMPACT_ATOMS: atom_id res chain seq x y z
N MET A 1 -27.61 56.93 -12.71
CA MET A 1 -26.32 56.34 -12.30
C MET A 1 -26.21 56.46 -10.78
N LYS A 2 -26.51 55.37 -10.06
CA LYS A 2 -26.49 55.31 -8.59
C LYS A 2 -25.57 54.16 -8.18
N MET A 3 -24.46 54.49 -7.53
CA MET A 3 -23.51 53.52 -6.99
C MET A 3 -23.99 53.09 -5.59
N ASN A 4 -24.32 51.82 -5.43
CA ASN A 4 -24.59 51.24 -4.11
C ASN A 4 -23.30 50.66 -3.53
N LYS A 5 -22.96 51.15 -2.33
CA LYS A 5 -21.80 50.76 -1.53
C LYS A 5 -22.08 49.42 -0.86
N LEU A 6 -21.25 48.41 -1.12
CA LEU A 6 -21.25 47.16 -0.36
C LEU A 6 -20.30 47.33 0.85
N LYS A 7 -20.86 47.28 2.05
CA LYS A 7 -20.10 47.33 3.31
C LYS A 7 -19.51 45.93 3.57
N LEU A 8 -18.19 45.83 3.53
CA LEU A 8 -17.43 44.65 3.97
C LEU A 8 -17.26 44.74 5.49
N LEU A 9 -17.94 43.88 6.25
CA LEU A 9 -17.74 43.78 7.69
C LEU A 9 -16.63 42.77 8.00
N CYS A 10 -15.68 43.27 8.79
CA CYS A 10 -14.52 42.62 9.34
C CYS A 10 -14.90 41.50 10.31
N GLY A 11 -14.18 40.38 10.26
CA GLY A 11 -14.29 39.27 11.21
C GLY A 11 -12.98 38.50 11.26
N THR A 12 -11.93 39.12 11.81
CA THR A 12 -10.67 38.46 12.15
C THR A 12 -10.92 37.46 13.29
N LEU A 13 -10.88 36.16 13.00
CA LEU A 13 -10.85 35.10 14.01
C LEU A 13 -9.38 34.83 14.36
N VAL A 14 -8.89 35.40 15.46
CA VAL A 14 -7.57 35.11 16.01
C VAL A 14 -7.72 33.89 16.93
N LEU A 15 -7.22 32.73 16.50
CA LEU A 15 -7.14 31.53 17.31
C LEU A 15 -5.76 31.47 18.00
N THR A 16 -5.68 31.98 19.22
CA THR A 16 -4.51 31.80 20.10
C THR A 16 -4.54 30.39 20.70
N SER A 17 -3.74 29.46 20.17
CA SER A 17 -3.41 28.22 20.89
C SER A 17 -2.22 28.48 21.81
N MET A 18 -2.47 28.40 23.13
CA MET A 18 -1.42 28.28 24.14
C MET A 18 -0.76 26.91 24.01
N VAL A 19 0.53 26.90 23.65
CA VAL A 19 1.38 25.71 23.78
C VAL A 19 1.95 25.70 25.19
N LEU A 20 1.49 24.77 26.03
CA LEU A 20 2.15 24.45 27.29
C LEU A 20 3.26 23.45 27.01
N PHE A 21 4.50 23.93 26.97
CA PHE A 21 5.69 23.09 27.07
C PHE A 21 5.89 22.70 28.54
N SER A 22 5.57 21.45 28.88
CA SER A 22 6.06 20.83 30.11
C SER A 22 7.52 20.45 29.92
N GLY A 23 8.39 21.31 30.44
CA GLY A 23 9.43 20.96 31.41
C GLY A 23 10.40 19.82 31.09
N CYS A 24 11.62 20.22 30.77
CA CYS A 24 12.86 19.46 30.92
C CYS A 24 13.03 18.89 32.34
N ASN A 25 13.54 17.66 32.45
CA ASN A 25 14.86 17.37 33.03
C ASN A 25 14.97 15.86 33.33
N ASN A 26 15.99 15.21 32.77
CA ASN A 26 17.02 14.73 33.67
C ASN A 26 18.38 14.67 32.97
N ILE A 27 19.29 15.42 33.58
CA ILE A 27 20.72 15.41 33.36
C ILE A 27 21.24 14.09 33.95
N ASN A 28 22.00 13.33 33.17
CA ASN A 28 23.19 12.72 33.72
C ASN A 28 24.27 12.70 32.65
N ALA A 29 25.24 13.58 32.87
CA ALA A 29 26.56 13.53 32.28
C ALA A 29 27.28 12.28 32.82
N GLY A 30 27.99 11.59 31.95
CA GLY A 30 28.80 10.42 32.26
C GLY A 30 29.63 10.07 31.04
N GLU A 31 30.63 10.90 30.80
CA GLU A 31 31.68 10.71 29.80
C GLU A 31 32.69 9.69 30.35
N SER A 32 32.99 8.63 29.59
CA SER A 32 34.21 7.83 29.75
C SER A 32 34.44 6.94 28.53
N GLU A 33 35.64 7.09 28.00
CA GLU A 33 36.25 6.62 26.76
C GLU A 33 36.41 5.09 26.58
N LYS A 34 36.55 4.70 25.28
CA LYS A 34 37.38 3.63 24.65
C LYS A 34 37.14 2.18 25.11
N GLU A 35 37.14 1.16 24.24
CA GLU A 35 38.18 0.76 23.30
C GLU A 35 37.65 -0.41 22.42
N GLU A 36 38.14 -0.50 21.19
CA GLU A 36 37.91 -1.57 20.21
C GLU A 36 39.04 -2.61 20.31
N LYS A 37 38.74 -3.93 20.33
CA LYS A 37 39.58 -4.96 19.67
C LYS A 37 39.04 -6.40 19.71
N THR A 38 38.94 -6.98 18.51
CA THR A 38 39.29 -8.35 18.01
C THR A 38 39.09 -9.64 18.82
N VAL A 39 38.28 -10.54 18.23
CA VAL A 39 38.55 -11.93 17.75
C VAL A 39 39.78 -12.71 18.32
N GLU A 40 39.55 -13.89 18.92
CA GLU A 40 39.92 -15.25 18.42
C GLU A 40 39.64 -16.39 19.43
N VAL A 41 38.91 -17.41 18.92
CA VAL A 41 39.07 -18.88 18.99
C VAL A 41 39.84 -19.54 20.16
N GLY A 42 39.23 -20.59 20.74
CA GLY A 42 39.95 -21.65 21.47
C GLY A 42 39.07 -22.72 22.11
N ASN A 43 39.03 -23.91 21.50
CA ASN A 43 38.31 -25.13 21.88
C ASN A 43 38.56 -25.64 23.31
N THR A 44 37.54 -26.31 23.88
CA THR A 44 37.74 -27.56 24.65
C THR A 44 36.56 -28.52 24.39
N GLU A 45 36.86 -29.66 23.76
CA GLU A 45 36.00 -30.84 23.71
C GLU A 45 35.91 -31.49 25.09
N ASN A 46 34.74 -32.03 25.45
CA ASN A 46 34.64 -33.43 25.86
C ASN A 46 33.20 -33.93 25.85
N GLN A 47 33.10 -35.16 25.35
CA GLN A 47 31.93 -36.00 25.15
C GLN A 47 31.18 -36.28 26.46
N ASP A 48 29.86 -36.44 26.37
CA ASP A 48 29.21 -37.65 26.88
C ASP A 48 27.92 -37.92 26.10
N ASN A 49 27.74 -39.20 25.79
CA ASN A 49 26.63 -39.77 25.05
C ASN A 49 25.40 -39.84 25.95
N ASP A 50 24.22 -39.47 25.44
CA ASP A 50 22.98 -40.13 25.83
C ASP A 50 22.00 -40.10 24.65
N GLU A 51 21.65 -41.30 24.22
CA GLU A 51 20.71 -41.63 23.16
C GLU A 51 19.29 -41.57 23.74
N VAL A 52 18.46 -40.60 23.32
CA VAL A 52 17.00 -40.70 23.47
C VAL A 52 16.29 -40.19 22.21
N SER A 53 15.59 -41.15 21.61
CA SER A 53 14.58 -41.05 20.57
C SER A 53 13.54 -39.95 20.77
N ALA A 54 13.19 -39.21 19.72
CA ALA A 54 11.80 -39.04 19.25
C ALA A 54 11.73 -38.06 18.06
N SER A 55 10.95 -38.49 17.06
CA SER A 55 10.46 -37.80 15.86
C SER A 55 10.33 -36.28 15.95
N THR A 56 10.96 -35.56 15.02
CA THR A 56 10.57 -34.18 14.68
C THR A 56 9.89 -34.19 13.32
N GLU A 57 8.62 -33.80 13.36
CA GLU A 57 7.71 -33.72 12.24
C GLU A 57 8.18 -32.70 11.20
N ASP A 58 8.18 -33.17 9.95
CA ASP A 58 8.26 -32.39 8.73
C ASP A 58 7.12 -31.35 8.71
N LYS A 59 7.46 -30.07 8.92
CA LYS A 59 6.53 -28.96 8.67
C LYS A 59 6.46 -28.72 7.16
N GLY A 60 5.80 -29.65 6.48
CA GLY A 60 5.32 -29.46 5.13
C GLY A 60 4.38 -28.27 5.09
N GLU A 61 4.75 -27.30 4.26
CA GLU A 61 3.91 -26.21 3.78
C GLU A 61 2.56 -26.80 3.33
N ILE A 62 1.50 -26.50 4.08
CA ILE A 62 0.14 -26.90 3.73
C ILE A 62 -0.26 -26.04 2.53
N ILE A 63 0.04 -26.53 1.33
CA ILE A 63 -0.66 -26.11 0.12
C ILE A 63 -2.10 -26.58 0.32
N LYS A 64 -2.95 -25.69 0.84
CA LYS A 64 -4.39 -25.94 0.90
C LYS A 64 -4.85 -26.23 -0.52
N LYS A 65 -5.32 -27.45 -0.73
CA LYS A 65 -6.00 -27.86 -1.96
C LYS A 65 -7.17 -26.89 -2.17
N PRO A 66 -7.39 -26.34 -3.39
CA PRO A 66 -8.47 -25.39 -3.62
C PRO A 66 -9.79 -25.98 -3.14
N SER A 67 -10.46 -25.26 -2.24
CA SER A 67 -11.84 -25.54 -1.87
C SER A 67 -12.71 -25.53 -3.13
N ASP A 68 -13.74 -26.38 -3.19
CA ASP A 68 -14.76 -26.35 -4.26
C ASP A 68 -15.51 -25.00 -4.34
N SER A 69 -15.26 -24.07 -3.41
CA SER A 69 -15.76 -22.69 -3.43
C SER A 69 -14.79 -21.65 -4.02
N ALA A 70 -13.54 -22.02 -4.33
CA ALA A 70 -12.57 -21.11 -4.92
C ALA A 70 -12.88 -20.91 -6.41
N ARG A 71 -13.13 -19.66 -6.81
CA ARG A 71 -13.42 -19.32 -8.21
C ARG A 71 -12.58 -18.15 -8.69
N GLU A 72 -12.24 -18.17 -9.96
CA GLU A 72 -11.58 -17.05 -10.62
C GLU A 72 -12.62 -15.98 -10.98
N LEU A 73 -12.31 -14.72 -10.69
CA LEU A 73 -13.17 -13.58 -10.99
C LEU A 73 -12.76 -12.96 -12.32
N GLU A 74 -13.76 -12.56 -13.11
CA GLU A 74 -13.52 -11.67 -14.25
C GLU A 74 -13.26 -10.26 -13.74
N PHE A 75 -12.27 -9.58 -14.33
CA PHE A 75 -11.88 -8.25 -13.93
C PHE A 75 -11.48 -7.38 -15.11
N THR A 76 -11.52 -6.07 -14.91
CA THR A 76 -10.84 -5.08 -15.75
C THR A 76 -9.89 -4.29 -14.89
N ASP A 77 -8.69 -4.03 -15.37
CA ASP A 77 -7.64 -3.33 -14.65
C ASP A 77 -7.22 -2.03 -15.36
N SER A 78 -6.85 -1.04 -14.57
CA SER A 78 -6.20 0.18 -15.07
C SER A 78 -5.16 0.69 -14.09
N TYR A 79 -4.21 1.47 -14.60
CA TYR A 79 -2.99 1.83 -13.88
C TYR A 79 -2.78 3.33 -13.91
N GLU A 80 -2.44 3.88 -12.76
CA GLU A 80 -1.96 5.24 -12.62
C GLU A 80 -0.62 5.23 -11.89
N ARG A 81 0.38 5.84 -12.53
CA ARG A 81 1.67 6.11 -11.89
C ARG A 81 1.69 7.53 -11.34
N SER A 82 2.12 7.69 -10.09
CA SER A 82 2.53 8.97 -9.52
C SER A 82 4.06 9.00 -9.37
N PRO A 83 4.75 10.04 -9.86
CA PRO A 83 6.17 10.24 -9.56
C PRO A 83 6.40 10.70 -8.11
N TYR A 84 5.33 10.93 -7.35
CA TYR A 84 5.38 11.33 -5.96
C TYR A 84 5.14 10.11 -5.08
N TYR A 85 6.12 9.79 -4.24
CA TYR A 85 6.01 8.72 -3.24
C TYR A 85 5.93 9.31 -1.84
N ASN A 86 5.22 8.65 -0.93
CA ASN A 86 5.13 9.09 0.47
C ASN A 86 5.85 8.09 1.39
N SER A 87 7.11 8.38 1.74
CA SER A 87 7.94 7.54 2.61
C SER A 87 7.38 7.32 4.02
N SER A 88 6.41 8.12 4.46
CA SER A 88 5.78 7.98 5.77
C SER A 88 4.64 6.95 5.77
N LYS A 89 4.26 6.43 4.60
CA LYS A 89 3.19 5.43 4.45
C LYS A 89 3.78 4.02 4.47
N LYS A 90 2.95 3.06 4.89
CA LYS A 90 3.23 1.63 4.76
C LYS A 90 2.42 1.11 3.59
N TYR A 91 3.11 0.61 2.58
CA TYR A 91 2.52 -0.06 1.42
C TYR A 91 2.54 -1.59 1.64
N PRO A 92 1.67 -2.36 0.97
CA PRO A 92 0.58 -1.90 0.10
C PRO A 92 -0.55 -1.22 0.89
N ILE A 93 -1.20 -0.23 0.28
CA ILE A 93 -2.48 0.31 0.77
C ILE A 93 -3.58 -0.27 -0.10
N ILE A 94 -4.50 -1.01 0.50
CA ILE A 94 -5.58 -1.68 -0.24
C ILE A 94 -6.92 -1.16 0.28
N THR A 95 -7.80 -0.79 -0.64
CA THR A 95 -9.19 -0.43 -0.31
C THR A 95 -10.15 -1.13 -1.27
N ILE A 96 -11.22 -1.71 -0.73
CA ILE A 96 -12.41 -2.11 -1.48
C ILE A 96 -13.39 -0.94 -1.46
N CYS A 97 -13.82 -0.48 -2.63
CA CYS A 97 -14.79 0.58 -2.79
C CYS A 97 -16.02 0.14 -3.56
N LYS A 98 -17.17 0.45 -2.98
CA LYS A 98 -18.51 0.26 -3.57
C LYS A 98 -19.28 1.59 -3.68
N SER A 99 -18.57 2.72 -3.55
CA SER A 99 -19.13 4.06 -3.66
C SER A 99 -18.06 5.08 -4.05
N LYS A 100 -18.52 6.23 -4.54
CA LYS A 100 -17.66 7.37 -4.88
C LYS A 100 -17.02 8.00 -3.63
N GLU A 101 -17.73 7.99 -2.51
CA GLU A 101 -17.23 8.47 -1.22
C GLU A 101 -16.03 7.64 -0.76
N CYS A 102 -16.12 6.30 -0.85
CA CYS A 102 -15.00 5.43 -0.53
C CYS A 102 -13.76 5.73 -1.39
N LEU A 103 -13.95 5.95 -2.71
CA LEU A 103 -12.84 6.28 -3.60
C LEU A 103 -12.14 7.57 -3.15
N LYS A 104 -12.90 8.62 -2.80
CA LYS A 104 -12.35 9.87 -2.25
C LYS A 104 -11.62 9.66 -0.93
N GLU A 105 -12.12 8.79 -0.06
CA GLU A 105 -11.44 8.44 1.19
C GLU A 105 -10.11 7.73 0.93
N HIS A 106 -10.08 6.77 0.00
CA HIS A 106 -8.84 6.12 -0.41
C HIS A 106 -7.84 7.14 -0.97
N GLU A 107 -8.27 8.03 -1.87
CA GLU A 107 -7.43 9.12 -2.38
C GLU A 107 -6.86 9.97 -1.23
N GLY A 108 -7.66 10.22 -0.18
CA GLY A 108 -7.25 10.86 1.07
C GLY A 108 -6.15 10.12 1.83
N LYS A 109 -6.19 8.78 1.86
CA LYS A 109 -5.19 7.93 2.54
C LYS A 109 -3.84 7.97 1.85
N VAL A 110 -3.84 7.99 0.51
CA VAL A 110 -2.62 7.87 -0.30
C VAL A 110 -1.99 9.23 -0.66
N LYS A 111 -2.58 10.37 -0.28
CA LYS A 111 -2.13 11.73 -0.67
C LYS A 111 -0.60 11.95 -0.56
N GLY A 112 0.09 11.67 -1.66
CA GLY A 112 1.03 12.51 -2.40
C GLY A 112 0.47 12.63 -3.82
N LEU A 113 -0.05 13.82 -4.18
CA LEU A 113 -0.73 14.14 -5.47
C LEU A 113 -1.44 12.96 -6.17
N THR A 114 -2.69 12.67 -5.80
CA THR A 114 -3.58 11.79 -6.58
C THR A 114 -4.16 12.52 -7.81
N VAL A 115 -4.87 11.80 -8.70
CA VAL A 115 -5.57 12.30 -9.91
C VAL A 115 -6.10 13.73 -9.79
N SER A 116 -6.73 14.07 -8.65
CA SER A 116 -7.32 15.39 -8.39
C SER A 116 -6.36 16.58 -8.49
N MET A 117 -5.05 16.36 -8.35
CA MET A 117 -4.04 17.41 -8.29
C MET A 117 -3.08 17.39 -9.50
N LEU A 118 -3.28 16.43 -10.41
CA LEU A 118 -2.40 16.12 -11.54
C LEU A 118 -3.05 16.44 -12.90
N SER A 119 -3.84 17.51 -12.99
CA SER A 119 -4.19 18.13 -14.28
C SER A 119 -2.96 18.57 -15.11
N PHE A 120 -1.74 18.41 -14.56
CA PHE A 120 -0.47 18.76 -15.17
C PHE A 120 0.42 17.58 -15.62
N VAL A 121 0.10 16.32 -15.31
CA VAL A 121 0.92 15.17 -15.74
C VAL A 121 0.04 14.18 -16.50
N ASN A 122 0.03 14.31 -17.83
CA ASN A 122 -0.67 13.42 -18.78
C ASN A 122 0.15 12.16 -19.12
N GLU A 123 1.32 11.98 -18.50
CA GLU A 123 2.20 10.86 -18.79
C GLU A 123 1.86 9.67 -17.88
N ASN A 124 1.27 8.61 -18.46
CA ASN A 124 1.01 7.30 -17.84
C ASN A 124 -0.28 7.20 -16.98
N ARG A 125 -1.41 7.67 -17.51
CA ARG A 125 -2.73 7.30 -17.01
C ARG A 125 -3.49 6.47 -18.03
N ASP A 126 -3.81 5.24 -17.64
CA ASP A 126 -4.86 4.45 -18.29
C ASP A 126 -6.20 4.57 -17.52
N VAL A 127 -6.30 5.54 -16.61
CA VAL A 127 -7.45 5.72 -15.70
C VAL A 127 -8.24 6.96 -16.08
N ASP A 128 -9.47 6.75 -16.53
CA ASP A 128 -10.49 7.79 -16.55
C ASP A 128 -11.25 7.77 -15.22
N ALA A 129 -10.88 8.64 -14.29
CA ALA A 129 -11.53 8.70 -12.97
C ALA A 129 -12.99 9.19 -13.05
N SER A 130 -13.40 9.82 -14.16
CA SER A 130 -14.78 10.29 -14.31
C SER A 130 -15.78 9.15 -14.47
N LYS A 131 -15.32 7.96 -14.88
CA LYS A 131 -16.15 6.75 -15.01
C LYS A 131 -16.59 6.15 -13.67
N TYR A 132 -15.89 6.45 -12.57
CA TYR A 132 -16.21 5.92 -11.24
C TYR A 132 -17.29 6.78 -10.58
N ASP A 133 -18.51 6.69 -11.10
CA ASP A 133 -19.70 7.34 -10.59
C ASP A 133 -20.67 6.34 -9.94
N ASP A 134 -21.83 6.84 -9.50
CA ASP A 134 -22.83 6.03 -8.82
C ASP A 134 -23.42 4.95 -9.74
N GLU A 135 -23.48 5.19 -11.06
CA GLU A 135 -23.93 4.18 -12.02
C GLU A 135 -22.91 3.04 -12.10
N PHE A 136 -21.62 3.35 -12.18
CA PHE A 136 -20.55 2.34 -12.11
C PHE A 136 -20.69 1.49 -10.85
N PHE A 137 -20.76 2.12 -9.67
CA PHE A 137 -20.80 1.40 -8.39
C PHE A 137 -22.10 0.61 -8.17
N SER A 138 -23.17 0.93 -8.90
CA SER A 138 -24.40 0.11 -8.88
C SER A 138 -24.21 -1.29 -9.50
N LYS A 139 -23.20 -1.47 -10.37
CA LYS A 139 -22.94 -2.72 -11.10
C LYS A 139 -21.57 -3.32 -10.75
N LYS A 140 -20.62 -2.49 -10.38
CA LYS A 140 -19.22 -2.85 -10.18
C LYS A 140 -18.75 -2.47 -8.77
N ALA A 141 -17.73 -3.19 -8.30
CA ALA A 141 -16.91 -2.80 -7.16
C ALA A 141 -15.50 -2.50 -7.67
N LEU A 142 -14.76 -1.70 -6.91
CA LEU A 142 -13.42 -1.28 -7.24
C LEU A 142 -12.47 -1.67 -6.10
N ILE A 143 -11.50 -2.54 -6.38
CA ILE A 143 -10.36 -2.74 -5.48
C ILE A 143 -9.23 -1.84 -5.96
N ILE A 144 -8.70 -1.02 -5.07
CA ILE A 144 -7.55 -0.15 -5.35
C ILE A 144 -6.36 -0.67 -4.56
N VAL A 145 -5.30 -1.02 -5.28
CA VAL A 145 -4.03 -1.46 -4.71
C VAL A 145 -3.00 -0.39 -4.98
N THR A 146 -2.55 0.30 -3.94
CA THR A 146 -1.47 1.27 -4.01
C THR A 146 -0.16 0.64 -3.57
N LEU A 147 0.85 0.69 -4.43
CA LEU A 147 2.19 0.14 -4.21
C LEU A 147 3.26 1.23 -4.33
N ASP A 148 4.34 1.11 -3.58
CA ASP A 148 5.57 1.84 -3.85
C ASP A 148 6.55 0.98 -4.66
N GLU A 149 7.36 1.65 -5.48
CA GLU A 149 8.39 1.03 -6.27
C GLU A 149 9.70 1.79 -6.15
N SER A 150 10.79 1.04 -6.00
CA SER A 150 12.16 1.56 -6.00
C SER A 150 12.57 2.24 -7.31
N SER A 151 11.79 2.05 -8.38
CA SER A 151 12.05 2.62 -9.70
C SER A 151 10.74 2.84 -10.46
N GLY A 152 10.60 4.02 -11.08
CA GLY A 152 9.46 4.42 -11.87
C GLY A 152 9.37 3.68 -13.20
N SER A 153 10.41 2.92 -13.56
CA SER A 153 10.43 2.05 -14.74
C SER A 153 9.86 0.66 -14.45
N VAL A 154 9.61 0.30 -13.19
CA VAL A 154 8.87 -0.92 -12.84
C VAL A 154 7.43 -0.78 -13.32
N ARG A 155 6.87 -1.86 -13.86
CA ARG A 155 5.47 -1.95 -14.30
C ARG A 155 4.78 -3.11 -13.61
N HIS A 156 3.46 -3.06 -13.57
CA HIS A 156 2.62 -4.09 -12.96
C HIS A 156 1.61 -4.63 -13.94
N LYS A 157 1.22 -5.89 -13.74
CA LYS A 157 0.10 -6.50 -14.47
C LYS A 157 -0.69 -7.42 -13.55
N VAL A 158 -1.98 -7.16 -13.37
CA VAL A 158 -2.88 -8.10 -12.70
C VAL A 158 -3.03 -9.33 -13.59
N LYS A 159 -2.70 -10.51 -13.04
CA LYS A 159 -2.74 -11.77 -13.78
C LYS A 159 -4.01 -12.55 -13.52
N LYS A 160 -4.45 -12.54 -12.27
CA LYS A 160 -5.50 -13.43 -11.78
C LYS A 160 -6.06 -12.93 -10.47
N ILE A 161 -7.36 -13.16 -10.29
CA ILE A 161 -8.07 -12.89 -9.04
C ILE A 161 -8.86 -14.13 -8.68
N ILE A 162 -8.62 -14.67 -7.48
CA ILE A 162 -9.35 -15.81 -6.93
C ILE A 162 -10.17 -15.33 -5.74
N LYS A 163 -11.44 -15.69 -5.72
CA LYS A 163 -12.35 -15.53 -4.58
C LYS A 163 -12.53 -16.88 -3.90
N GLU A 164 -12.30 -16.93 -2.59
CA GLU A 164 -12.58 -18.09 -1.74
C GLU A 164 -13.22 -17.62 -0.43
N GLY A 165 -14.53 -17.85 -0.26
CA GLY A 165 -15.24 -17.34 0.92
C GLY A 165 -15.18 -15.81 1.00
N ASN A 166 -14.68 -15.25 2.09
CA ASN A 166 -14.46 -13.81 2.27
C ASN A 166 -13.06 -13.35 1.84
N GLU A 167 -12.23 -14.23 1.27
CA GLU A 167 -10.88 -13.88 0.84
C GLU A 167 -10.83 -13.62 -0.68
N ILE A 168 -10.16 -12.55 -1.08
CA ILE A 168 -9.84 -12.21 -2.46
C ILE A 168 -8.32 -12.22 -2.61
N SER A 169 -7.79 -13.18 -3.37
CA SER A 169 -6.36 -13.25 -3.69
C SER A 169 -6.09 -12.65 -5.05
N ILE A 170 -5.24 -11.62 -5.11
CA ILE A 170 -4.87 -10.91 -6.33
C ILE A 170 -3.41 -11.21 -6.66
N ALA A 171 -3.17 -11.82 -7.81
CA ALA A 171 -1.84 -12.06 -8.34
C ALA A 171 -1.42 -10.89 -9.24
N ILE A 172 -0.36 -10.19 -8.87
CA ILE A 172 0.19 -9.05 -9.62
C ILE A 172 1.61 -9.41 -10.06
N GLU A 173 1.83 -9.45 -11.36
CA GLU A 173 3.17 -9.55 -11.93
C GLU A 173 3.87 -8.19 -11.86
N ARG A 174 5.07 -8.19 -11.30
CA ARG A 174 5.99 -7.04 -11.26
C ARG A 174 7.05 -7.21 -12.36
N MET A 175 6.97 -6.39 -13.40
CA MET A 175 7.90 -6.34 -14.53
C MET A 175 9.01 -5.33 -14.23
N VAL A 176 10.21 -5.82 -13.94
CA VAL A 176 11.33 -5.00 -13.45
C VAL A 176 12.37 -4.86 -14.55
N PRO A 177 12.49 -3.72 -15.25
CA PRO A 177 13.36 -3.59 -16.41
C PRO A 177 14.81 -3.94 -16.09
N GLY A 178 15.54 -4.47 -17.07
CA GLY A 178 16.96 -4.82 -16.89
C GLY A 178 17.83 -3.60 -16.56
N ILE A 179 17.44 -2.41 -17.03
CA ILE A 179 18.02 -1.13 -16.65
C ILE A 179 16.87 -0.27 -16.09
N GLY A 180 16.97 0.09 -14.81
CA GLY A 180 16.01 0.94 -14.13
C GLY A 180 16.50 2.38 -13.99
N THR A 181 15.56 3.26 -13.71
CA THR A 181 15.77 4.63 -13.25
C THR A 181 15.77 4.66 -11.72
N ALA A 182 16.47 5.61 -11.10
CA ALA A 182 16.53 5.74 -9.64
C ALA A 182 15.37 6.60 -9.06
N ASP A 183 14.35 6.91 -9.86
CA ASP A 183 13.16 7.62 -9.40
C ASP A 183 12.20 6.63 -8.73
N MET A 184 11.95 6.76 -7.44
CA MET A 184 10.87 5.99 -6.82
C MET A 184 9.52 6.43 -7.38
N ALA A 185 8.57 5.51 -7.47
CA ALA A 185 7.22 5.81 -7.94
C ALA A 185 6.16 5.12 -7.08
N GLU A 186 5.00 5.75 -7.02
CA GLU A 186 3.79 5.12 -6.49
C GLU A 186 2.92 4.66 -7.68
N TRP A 187 2.30 3.49 -7.54
CA TRP A 187 1.36 2.94 -8.50
C TRP A 187 0.01 2.71 -7.84
N ASN A 188 -1.05 3.27 -8.42
CA ASN A 188 -2.43 2.93 -8.10
C ASN A 188 -2.95 1.97 -9.18
N ILE A 189 -3.27 0.75 -8.75
CA ILE A 189 -3.82 -0.30 -9.60
C ILE A 189 -5.31 -0.40 -9.28
N TYR A 190 -6.13 -0.05 -10.26
CA TYR A 190 -7.59 -0.06 -10.18
C TYR A 190 -8.10 -1.38 -10.75
N ILE A 191 -8.87 -2.12 -9.96
CA ILE A 191 -9.37 -3.44 -10.33
C ILE A 191 -10.88 -3.43 -10.21
N GLU A 192 -11.55 -3.49 -11.35
CA GLU A 192 -13.01 -3.51 -11.45
C GLU A 192 -13.51 -4.94 -11.42
N LEU A 193 -14.42 -5.22 -10.49
CA LEU A 193 -15.07 -6.52 -10.31
C LEU A 193 -16.59 -6.32 -10.34
N ASN A 194 -17.37 -7.39 -10.54
CA ASN A 194 -18.82 -7.26 -10.35
C ASN A 194 -19.14 -7.00 -8.88
N THR A 195 -20.10 -6.13 -8.61
CA THR A 195 -20.46 -5.75 -7.24
C THR A 195 -20.99 -6.93 -6.41
N GLU A 196 -21.53 -7.95 -7.08
CA GLU A 196 -22.00 -9.20 -6.48
C GLU A 196 -20.87 -10.15 -6.06
N ASP A 197 -19.67 -9.98 -6.61
CA ASP A 197 -18.51 -10.83 -6.32
C ASP A 197 -17.73 -10.37 -5.08
N VAL A 198 -18.02 -9.16 -4.59
CA VAL A 198 -17.19 -8.44 -3.60
C VAL A 198 -18.04 -7.89 -2.48
N ASP A 199 -17.69 -8.26 -1.25
CA ASP A 199 -18.18 -7.61 -0.02
C ASP A 199 -17.19 -6.54 0.44
N GLU A 200 -17.69 -5.49 1.10
CA GLU A 200 -16.82 -4.43 1.66
C GLU A 200 -15.88 -4.93 2.76
N ASN A 201 -16.25 -6.04 3.42
CA ASN A 201 -15.49 -6.66 4.50
C ASN A 201 -14.59 -7.82 4.01
N ASP A 202 -14.52 -8.04 2.70
CA ASP A 202 -13.62 -9.04 2.14
C ASP A 202 -12.15 -8.74 2.48
N ILE A 203 -11.39 -9.80 2.72
CA ILE A 203 -9.97 -9.73 3.01
C ILE A 203 -9.22 -9.85 1.69
N VAL A 204 -8.48 -8.81 1.32
CA VAL A 204 -7.67 -8.82 0.10
C VAL A 204 -6.23 -9.25 0.41
N ASN A 205 -5.81 -10.35 -0.21
CA ASN A 205 -4.46 -10.88 -0.15
C ASN A 205 -3.72 -10.59 -1.47
N LEU A 206 -2.50 -10.08 -1.40
CA LEU A 206 -1.68 -9.80 -2.58
C LEU A 206 -0.56 -10.81 -2.75
N GLY A 207 -0.46 -11.39 -3.94
CA GLY A 207 0.70 -12.15 -4.39
C GLY A 207 1.49 -11.37 -5.44
N LEU A 208 2.67 -10.88 -5.06
CA LEU A 208 3.60 -10.25 -6.02
C LEU A 208 4.47 -11.32 -6.68
N ILE A 209 4.32 -11.46 -8.00
CA ILE A 209 5.06 -12.43 -8.81
C ILE A 209 6.13 -11.67 -9.59
N LYS A 210 7.37 -12.16 -9.57
CA LYS A 210 8.43 -11.58 -10.38
C LYS A 210 8.21 -11.93 -11.84
N GLY A 211 7.98 -10.92 -12.68
CA GLY A 211 7.95 -11.09 -14.13
C GLY A 211 9.34 -11.44 -14.65
N LEU A 212 9.41 -12.38 -15.59
CA LEU A 212 10.62 -12.63 -16.37
C LEU A 212 10.66 -11.58 -17.48
N ASN A 213 11.71 -10.78 -17.52
CA ASN A 213 12.02 -9.91 -18.66
C ASN A 213 12.81 -10.64 -19.73
#